data_AF-A0A662SZ92-F1
#
_entry.id   AF-A0A662SZ92-F1
#
_cell.length_a   1.000
_cell.length_b   1.000
_cell.length_c   1.000
_cell.angle_alpha   90.00
_cell.angle_beta   90.00
_cell.angle_gamma   90.00
#
_symmetry.space_group_name_H-M   'P 1'
#
loop_
_entity.id
_entity.type
_entity.pdbx_description
1 polymer ?
#
loop_
_entity_poly.entity_id
_entity_poly.type
_entity_poly.pdbx_seq_one_letter_code
_entity_poly.pdbx_strand_id
1 'polypeptide(L)'
;TVTIYQWVAEESSEEEAIAALVRLTEKASDADIAVGLENLVRREYRGYWLPEEFPHMKKPLISTPEEHAALVSAVGTASAVLDIGHYILTGISPEKAIQKLAPVTVAIHAHNNDRKIDCHWPLNRGYANWTEITGELEKIGYRGYLTIENFRADWVKESIEYLAAIKPSIF
;
A
#
# COMPACT_ATOMS: atom_id res chain seq x y z
N THR A 1 -0.36 8.22 11.50
CA THR A 1 -1.31 7.34 10.80
C THR A 1 -1.05 5.91 11.21
N VAL A 2 -2.09 5.14 11.48
CA VAL A 2 -2.02 3.68 11.63
C VAL A 2 -2.46 3.06 10.31
N THR A 3 -1.67 2.13 9.78
CA THR A 3 -2.01 1.39 8.56
C THR A 3 -2.86 0.17 8.90
N ILE A 4 -3.92 -0.07 8.13
CA ILE A 4 -4.82 -1.21 8.29
C ILE A 4 -4.81 -2.06 7.03
N TYR A 5 -4.43 -3.32 7.22
CA TYR A 5 -4.65 -4.39 6.26
C TYR A 5 -6.09 -4.88 6.39
N GLN A 6 -6.85 -4.74 5.32
CA GLN A 6 -8.25 -5.13 5.31
C GLN A 6 -8.42 -6.42 4.48
N TRP A 7 -9.19 -7.36 5.02
CA TRP A 7 -9.51 -8.61 4.38
C TRP A 7 -10.95 -8.98 4.72
N VAL A 8 -11.61 -9.63 3.76
CA VAL A 8 -12.96 -10.17 3.96
C VAL A 8 -12.83 -11.67 4.21
N ALA A 9 -13.34 -12.11 5.37
CA ALA A 9 -13.46 -13.53 5.69
C ALA A 9 -14.55 -14.21 4.85
N GLU A 10 -14.50 -15.53 4.70
CA GLU A 10 -15.47 -16.32 3.94
C GLU A 10 -16.90 -16.16 4.45
N GLU A 11 -17.05 -16.02 5.77
CA GLU A 11 -18.32 -15.87 6.47
C GLU A 11 -18.83 -14.44 6.58
N SER A 12 -18.09 -13.44 6.06
CA SER A 12 -18.46 -12.02 6.15
C SER A 12 -18.77 -11.41 4.79
N SER A 13 -19.66 -10.42 4.77
CA SER A 13 -19.92 -9.60 3.59
C SER A 13 -18.95 -8.41 3.49
N GLU A 14 -18.82 -7.84 2.29
CA GLU A 14 -18.03 -6.62 2.10
C GLU A 14 -18.66 -5.44 2.85
N GLU A 15 -19.99 -5.35 2.86
CA GLU A 15 -20.74 -4.32 3.59
C GLU A 15 -20.48 -4.40 5.10
N GLU A 16 -20.41 -5.60 5.67
CA GLU A 16 -20.08 -5.80 7.08
C GLU A 16 -18.64 -5.35 7.40
N ALA A 17 -17.69 -5.68 6.52
CA ALA A 17 -16.30 -5.25 6.65
C ALA A 17 -16.16 -3.72 6.54
N ILE A 18 -16.84 -3.11 5.57
CA ILE A 18 -16.87 -1.64 5.39
C ILE A 18 -17.50 -0.97 6.61
N ALA A 19 -18.63 -1.48 7.11
CA ALA A 19 -19.26 -0.94 8.31
C ALA A 19 -18.37 -1.06 9.55
N ALA A 20 -17.55 -2.12 9.65
CA ALA A 20 -16.55 -2.25 10.71
C ALA A 20 -15.43 -1.21 10.56
N LEU A 21 -14.96 -0.97 9.33
CA LEU A 21 -13.97 0.08 9.05
C LEU A 21 -14.50 1.46 9.42
N VAL A 22 -15.73 1.81 9.03
CA VAL A 22 -16.36 3.10 9.40
C VAL A 22 -16.35 3.31 10.91
N ARG A 23 -16.84 2.33 11.68
CA ARG A 23 -16.85 2.43 13.15
C ARG A 23 -15.45 2.56 13.75
N LEU A 24 -14.48 1.85 13.19
CA LEU A 24 -13.08 1.90 13.63
C LEU A 24 -12.48 3.28 13.36
N THR A 25 -12.66 3.82 12.16
CA THR A 25 -12.04 5.08 11.74
C THR A 25 -12.71 6.29 12.39
N GLU A 26 -14.03 6.26 12.62
CA GLU A 26 -14.71 7.28 13.45
C GLU A 26 -14.14 7.31 14.87
N LYS A 27 -14.03 6.14 15.51
CA LYS A 27 -13.46 6.04 16.87
C LYS A 27 -11.99 6.45 16.92
N ALA A 28 -11.22 6.15 15.89
CA ALA A 28 -9.83 6.60 15.78
C ALA A 28 -9.75 8.12 15.61
N SER A 29 -10.66 8.70 14.82
CA SER A 29 -10.78 10.16 14.64
C SER A 29 -11.12 10.88 15.94
N ASP A 30 -12.01 10.33 16.78
CA ASP A 30 -12.30 10.88 18.11
C ASP A 30 -11.06 10.93 19.02
N ALA A 31 -10.07 10.08 18.74
CA ALA A 31 -8.79 10.01 19.44
C ALA A 31 -7.64 10.73 18.71
N ASP A 32 -7.93 11.49 17.65
CA ASP A 32 -6.94 12.17 16.79
C ASP A 32 -5.92 11.21 16.14
N ILE A 33 -6.36 9.98 15.84
CA ILE A 33 -5.56 8.96 15.16
C ILE A 33 -6.03 8.84 13.72
N ALA A 34 -5.20 9.31 12.79
CA ALA A 34 -5.41 9.07 11.36
C ALA A 34 -5.27 7.57 11.02
N VAL A 35 -6.19 7.06 10.22
CA VAL A 35 -6.18 5.68 9.72
C VAL A 35 -5.93 5.67 8.22
N GLY A 36 -4.97 4.85 7.79
CA GLY A 36 -4.65 4.63 6.40
C GLY A 36 -5.02 3.20 5.99
N LEU A 37 -5.73 3.05 4.87
CA LEU A 37 -6.03 1.74 4.30
C LEU A 37 -4.99 1.40 3.24
N GLU A 38 -4.54 0.15 3.22
CA GLU A 38 -3.49 -0.30 2.29
C GLU A 38 -4.05 -1.16 1.16
N ASN A 39 -3.50 -0.99 -0.05
CA ASN A 39 -3.75 -1.92 -1.15
C ASN A 39 -2.97 -3.22 -0.93
N LEU A 40 -3.64 -4.35 -1.12
CA LEU A 40 -3.10 -5.69 -0.90
C LEU A 40 -3.15 -6.51 -2.18
N VAL A 41 -2.31 -7.52 -2.28
CA VAL A 41 -2.30 -8.42 -3.45
C VAL A 41 -3.33 -9.54 -3.22
N ARG A 42 -4.16 -9.80 -4.23
CA ARG A 42 -5.13 -10.91 -4.18
C ARG A 42 -4.41 -12.24 -4.35
N ARG A 43 -4.97 -13.31 -3.75
CA ARG A 43 -4.48 -14.70 -3.92
C ARG A 43 -4.38 -15.15 -5.38
N GLU A 44 -5.21 -14.59 -6.26
CA GLU A 44 -5.22 -14.90 -7.70
C GLU A 44 -3.99 -14.34 -8.45
N TYR A 45 -3.34 -13.32 -7.90
CA TYR A 45 -2.03 -12.88 -8.35
C TYR A 45 -0.98 -13.74 -7.67
N ARG A 46 -0.14 -14.40 -8.48
CA ARG A 46 0.85 -15.37 -8.01
C ARG A 46 1.74 -14.76 -6.92
N GLY A 47 1.98 -15.55 -5.88
CA GLY A 47 3.07 -15.32 -4.93
C GLY A 47 2.76 -14.57 -3.65
N TYR A 48 1.50 -14.65 -3.22
CA TYR A 48 1.12 -14.27 -1.88
C TYR A 48 1.51 -15.34 -0.86
N TRP A 49 2.24 -14.95 0.18
CA TRP A 49 2.30 -15.70 1.44
C TRP A 49 1.09 -15.30 2.28
N LEU A 50 -0.09 -15.87 2.02
CA LEU A 50 -0.99 -16.09 3.15
C LEU A 50 -0.42 -17.30 3.88
N PRO A 51 0.00 -17.17 5.15
CA PRO A 51 0.28 -18.34 5.97
C PRO A 51 -0.89 -19.33 5.83
N GLU A 52 -0.62 -20.64 5.84
CA GLU A 52 -1.65 -21.68 5.91
C GLU A 52 -2.65 -21.44 7.06
N GLU A 53 -2.26 -20.60 8.02
CA GLU A 53 -2.99 -20.12 9.19
C GLU A 53 -4.16 -19.16 8.90
N PHE A 54 -4.31 -18.64 7.67
CA PHE A 54 -5.47 -17.81 7.27
C PHE A 54 -6.32 -18.46 6.17
N PRO A 55 -6.83 -19.70 6.37
CA PRO A 55 -7.55 -20.44 5.33
C PRO A 55 -8.89 -19.79 4.97
N HIS A 56 -9.50 -19.06 5.91
CA HIS A 56 -10.84 -18.44 5.79
C HIS A 56 -10.84 -17.05 5.17
N MET A 57 -9.71 -16.53 4.69
CA MET A 57 -9.67 -15.23 4.02
C MET A 57 -10.06 -15.38 2.54
N LYS A 58 -11.15 -14.71 2.16
CA LYS A 58 -11.70 -14.75 0.80
C LYS A 58 -10.90 -13.87 -0.15
N LYS A 59 -10.81 -12.57 0.16
CA LYS A 59 -10.09 -11.57 -0.64
C LYS A 59 -9.85 -10.27 0.15
N PRO A 60 -8.89 -9.44 -0.24
CA PRO A 60 -8.85 -8.06 0.23
C PRO A 60 -9.97 -7.23 -0.45
N LEU A 61 -10.44 -6.17 0.21
CA LEU A 61 -11.33 -5.15 -0.38
C LEU A 61 -10.57 -4.25 -1.37
N ILE A 62 -9.28 -3.99 -1.13
CA ILE A 62 -8.44 -3.13 -1.97
C ILE A 62 -7.29 -3.93 -2.58
N SER A 63 -7.26 -3.98 -3.91
CA SER A 63 -6.07 -4.41 -4.68
C SER A 63 -5.74 -3.49 -5.85
N THR A 64 -6.68 -2.65 -6.25
CA THR A 64 -6.55 -1.71 -7.35
C THR A 64 -6.71 -0.26 -6.88
N PRO A 65 -6.21 0.74 -7.64
CA PRO A 65 -6.41 2.14 -7.29
C PRO A 65 -7.89 2.56 -7.28
N GLU A 66 -8.71 1.96 -8.14
CA GLU A 66 -10.15 2.18 -8.21
C GLU A 66 -10.87 1.74 -6.94
N GLU A 67 -10.59 0.51 -6.48
CA GLU A 67 -11.13 -0.02 -5.23
C GLU A 67 -10.66 0.79 -4.03
N HIS A 68 -9.40 1.24 -4.06
CA HIS A 68 -8.84 2.05 -3.00
C HIS A 68 -9.59 3.38 -2.87
N ALA A 69 -9.77 4.09 -3.99
CA ALA A 69 -10.51 5.35 -4.02
C ALA A 69 -11.97 5.15 -3.59
N ALA A 70 -12.61 4.08 -4.06
CA ALA A 70 -13.98 3.74 -3.70
C ALA A 70 -14.13 3.45 -2.20
N LEU A 71 -13.22 2.65 -1.62
CA LEU A 71 -13.29 2.30 -0.20
C LEU A 71 -12.99 3.49 0.71
N VAL A 72 -11.96 4.27 0.40
CA VAL A 72 -11.64 5.51 1.15
C VAL A 72 -12.84 6.46 1.11
N SER A 73 -13.48 6.63 -0.06
CA SER A 73 -14.68 7.44 -0.19
C SER A 73 -15.87 6.88 0.61
N ALA A 74 -16.04 5.56 0.65
CA ALA A 74 -17.14 4.92 1.37
C ALA A 74 -16.95 4.99 2.89
N VAL A 75 -15.70 4.89 3.37
CA VAL A 75 -15.36 5.01 4.80
C VAL A 75 -15.39 6.47 5.26
N GLY A 76 -15.03 7.41 4.39
CA GLY A 76 -15.16 8.86 4.59
C GLY A 76 -14.10 9.49 5.51
N THR A 77 -13.66 8.78 6.55
CA THR A 77 -12.65 9.25 7.53
C THR A 77 -11.27 8.61 7.36
N ALA A 78 -11.14 7.67 6.42
CA ALA A 78 -9.87 7.01 6.11
C ALA A 78 -9.04 7.80 5.09
N SER A 79 -7.74 7.51 5.06
CA SER A 79 -6.81 7.91 4.01
C SER A 79 -6.24 6.69 3.29
N ALA A 80 -5.47 6.93 2.23
CA ALA A 80 -4.79 5.88 1.46
C ALA A 80 -3.32 5.71 1.88
N VAL A 81 -2.89 4.46 2.04
CA VAL A 81 -1.49 4.04 2.11
C VAL A 81 -1.19 3.26 0.84
N LEU A 82 -0.28 3.76 0.01
CA LEU A 82 0.05 3.06 -1.24
C LEU A 82 1.22 2.13 -1.00
N ASP A 83 0.98 0.83 -1.07
CA ASP A 83 2.05 -0.14 -1.24
C ASP A 83 2.39 -0.26 -2.73
N ILE A 84 3.58 0.23 -3.06
CA ILE A 84 4.08 0.26 -4.43
C ILE A 84 4.50 -1.12 -4.92
N GLY A 85 5.09 -1.93 -4.04
CA GLY A 85 5.55 -3.27 -4.40
C GLY A 85 4.39 -4.21 -4.74
N HIS A 86 3.24 -4.05 -4.08
CA HIS A 86 2.01 -4.77 -4.41
C HIS A 86 1.49 -4.46 -5.82
N TYR A 87 1.57 -3.20 -6.28
CA TYR A 87 1.17 -2.84 -7.64
C TYR A 87 2.05 -3.50 -8.72
N ILE A 88 3.33 -3.71 -8.43
CA ILE A 88 4.23 -4.45 -9.32
C ILE A 88 3.78 -5.89 -9.53
N LEU A 89 3.24 -6.54 -8.49
CA LEU A 89 2.75 -7.92 -8.56
C LEU A 89 1.46 -8.05 -9.37
N THR A 90 0.61 -7.02 -9.33
CA THR A 90 -0.68 -7.02 -10.05
C THR A 90 -0.57 -6.48 -11.46
N GLY A 91 0.62 -6.00 -11.87
CA GLY A 91 0.85 -5.38 -13.18
C GLY A 91 0.23 -4.00 -13.33
N ILE A 92 -0.19 -3.39 -12.22
CA ILE A 92 -0.73 -2.03 -12.17
C ILE A 92 0.43 -1.04 -12.16
N SER A 93 0.33 0.03 -12.95
CA SER A 93 1.34 1.09 -12.96
C SER A 93 1.28 1.88 -11.64
N PRO A 94 2.38 1.91 -10.87
CA PRO A 94 2.44 2.70 -9.64
C PRO A 94 2.19 4.19 -9.88
N GLU A 95 2.68 4.75 -10.99
CA GLU A 95 2.53 6.16 -11.34
C GLU A 95 1.07 6.54 -11.53
N LYS A 96 0.30 5.69 -12.23
CA LYS A 96 -1.14 5.89 -12.39
C LYS A 96 -1.88 5.78 -11.05
N ALA A 97 -1.47 4.85 -10.18
CA ALA A 97 -2.04 4.71 -8.85
C ALA A 97 -1.78 5.97 -8.00
N ILE A 98 -0.56 6.49 -8.03
CA ILE A 98 -0.15 7.72 -7.36
C ILE A 98 -1.00 8.90 -7.84
N GLN A 99 -1.12 9.10 -9.15
CA GLN A 99 -1.94 10.19 -9.70
C GLN A 99 -3.41 10.09 -9.28
N LYS A 100 -3.98 8.88 -9.30
CA LYS A 100 -5.37 8.63 -8.92
C LYS A 100 -5.65 8.97 -7.46
N LEU A 101 -4.74 8.57 -6.57
CA LEU A 101 -4.94 8.59 -5.12
C LEU A 101 -4.27 9.79 -4.44
N ALA A 102 -3.56 10.63 -5.19
CA ALA A 102 -2.86 11.83 -4.70
C ALA A 102 -3.62 12.65 -3.65
N PRO A 103 -4.94 12.93 -3.79
CA PRO A 103 -5.66 13.74 -2.81
C PRO A 103 -5.84 13.09 -1.43
N VAL A 104 -5.74 11.76 -1.36
CA VAL A 104 -6.03 10.98 -0.15
C VAL A 104 -4.83 10.17 0.34
N THR A 105 -3.71 10.16 -0.39
CA THR A 105 -2.51 9.41 0.00
C THR A 105 -1.75 10.12 1.12
N VAL A 106 -1.55 9.43 2.24
CA VAL A 106 -0.84 9.95 3.43
C VAL A 106 0.48 9.22 3.73
N ALA A 107 0.64 8.00 3.23
CA ALA A 107 1.84 7.19 3.39
C ALA A 107 2.08 6.34 2.14
N ILE A 108 3.35 6.02 1.90
CA ILE A 108 3.81 5.09 0.88
C ILE A 108 4.56 3.97 1.59
N HIS A 109 4.20 2.73 1.30
CA HIS A 109 4.99 1.55 1.64
C HIS A 109 5.88 1.18 0.46
N ALA A 110 7.16 1.05 0.74
CA ALA A 110 8.22 1.01 -0.25
C ALA A 110 9.01 -0.27 -0.14
N HIS A 111 8.83 -1.10 -1.16
CA HIS A 111 9.66 -2.25 -1.46
C HIS A 111 9.60 -2.53 -2.96
N ASN A 112 10.30 -3.55 -3.40
CA ASN A 112 10.34 -3.94 -4.80
C ASN A 112 10.17 -5.46 -4.92
N ASN A 113 9.74 -5.91 -6.09
CA ASN A 113 9.31 -7.28 -6.33
C ASN A 113 9.78 -7.79 -7.69
N ASP A 114 9.83 -9.12 -7.82
CA ASP A 114 10.24 -9.82 -9.04
C ASP A 114 9.07 -10.14 -9.99
N ARG A 115 7.87 -9.62 -9.68
CA ARG A 115 6.57 -9.90 -10.33
C ARG A 115 6.04 -11.33 -10.15
N LYS A 116 6.70 -12.16 -9.34
CA LYS A 116 6.29 -13.55 -9.11
C LYS A 116 5.83 -13.79 -7.69
N ILE A 117 6.50 -13.20 -6.71
CA ILE A 117 6.16 -13.28 -5.29
C ILE A 117 6.43 -11.95 -4.59
N ASP A 118 5.78 -11.79 -3.44
CA ASP A 118 5.96 -10.63 -2.57
C ASP A 118 7.26 -10.73 -1.77
N CYS A 119 8.33 -10.42 -2.49
CA CYS A 119 9.72 -10.54 -2.10
C CYS A 119 10.16 -9.48 -1.07
N HIS A 120 9.50 -8.32 -1.04
CA HIS A 120 9.92 -7.17 -0.23
C HIS A 120 11.41 -6.82 -0.42
N TRP A 121 11.89 -6.86 -1.67
CA TRP A 121 13.29 -6.61 -2.02
C TRP A 121 13.68 -5.13 -1.90
N PRO A 122 15.00 -4.84 -1.79
CA PRO A 122 15.53 -3.50 -1.87
C PRO A 122 14.99 -2.70 -3.07
N LEU A 123 14.87 -1.38 -2.92
CA LEU A 123 14.26 -0.53 -3.94
C LEU A 123 14.99 -0.57 -5.30
N ASN A 124 16.29 -0.81 -5.29
CA ASN A 124 17.13 -0.98 -6.49
C ASN A 124 17.10 -2.39 -7.10
N ARG A 125 16.28 -3.32 -6.57
CA ARG A 125 16.20 -4.71 -7.02
C ARG A 125 14.77 -5.09 -7.38
N GLY A 126 14.52 -5.37 -8.65
CA GLY A 126 13.21 -5.83 -9.12
C GLY A 126 12.71 -4.99 -10.27
N TYR A 127 11.39 -4.81 -10.34
CA TYR A 127 10.72 -4.19 -11.49
C TYR A 127 10.08 -2.83 -11.22
N ALA A 128 10.01 -2.36 -9.97
CA ALA A 128 9.64 -0.98 -9.68
C ALA A 128 10.76 -0.02 -10.10
N ASN A 129 10.42 1.01 -10.87
CA ASN A 129 11.34 2.09 -11.22
C ASN A 129 11.22 3.22 -10.21
N TRP A 130 11.96 3.11 -9.11
CA TRP A 130 11.85 4.06 -8.00
C TRP A 130 12.32 5.49 -8.35
N THR A 131 13.13 5.67 -9.39
CA THR A 131 13.42 7.01 -9.94
C THR A 131 12.17 7.65 -10.55
N GLU A 132 11.39 6.90 -11.34
CA GLU A 132 10.15 7.40 -11.93
C GLU A 132 9.05 7.59 -10.89
N ILE A 133 8.92 6.64 -9.96
CA ILE A 133 7.95 6.69 -8.85
C ILE A 133 8.18 7.93 -7.97
N THR A 134 9.42 8.18 -7.55
CA THR A 134 9.73 9.36 -6.73
C THR A 134 9.51 10.65 -7.52
N GLY A 135 9.84 10.68 -8.81
CA GLY A 135 9.52 11.80 -9.68
C GLY A 135 8.01 12.05 -9.84
N GLU A 136 7.18 11.01 -9.79
CA GLU A 136 5.72 11.18 -9.82
C GLU A 136 5.18 11.71 -8.49
N LEU A 137 5.70 11.22 -7.36
CA LEU A 137 5.40 11.74 -6.03
C LEU A 137 5.79 13.23 -5.91
N GLU A 138 6.91 13.64 -6.51
CA GLU A 138 7.32 15.05 -6.60
C GLU A 138 6.30 15.91 -7.36
N LYS A 139 5.85 15.45 -8.54
CA LYS A 139 4.90 16.18 -9.39
C LYS A 139 3.58 16.43 -8.68
N ILE A 140 3.09 15.47 -7.90
CA ILE A 140 1.86 15.62 -7.13
C ILE A 140 2.07 16.40 -5.82
N GLY A 141 3.30 16.83 -5.52
CA GLY A 141 3.61 17.57 -4.30
C GLY A 141 3.48 16.73 -3.03
N TYR A 142 3.72 15.42 -3.11
CA TYR A 142 3.60 14.52 -1.97
C TYR A 142 4.55 14.92 -0.83
N ARG A 143 4.05 14.89 0.42
CA ARG A 143 4.79 15.26 1.65
C ARG A 143 4.56 14.29 2.81
N GLY A 144 3.96 13.13 2.53
CA GLY A 144 3.74 12.10 3.53
C GLY A 144 4.97 11.23 3.77
N TYR A 145 4.80 10.16 4.55
CA TYR A 145 5.88 9.27 4.93
C TYR A 145 6.16 8.21 3.85
N LEU A 146 7.44 7.95 3.59
CA LEU A 146 7.91 6.77 2.88
C LEU A 146 8.42 5.74 3.89
N THR A 147 7.72 4.61 4.04
CA THR A 147 8.11 3.51 4.92
C THR A 147 8.80 2.43 4.11
N ILE A 148 10.06 2.12 4.42
CA ILE A 148 10.79 1.01 3.80
C ILE A 148 10.35 -0.30 4.43
N GLU A 149 9.74 -1.19 3.63
CA GLU A 149 9.23 -2.47 4.08
C GLU A 149 10.06 -3.62 3.50
N ASN A 150 11.30 -3.76 3.97
CA ASN A 150 12.16 -4.88 3.59
C ASN A 150 12.24 -5.92 4.70
N PHE A 151 12.23 -7.22 4.36
CA PHE A 151 12.31 -8.30 5.34
C PHE A 151 13.67 -8.44 6.06
N ARG A 152 14.68 -7.68 5.65
CA ARG A 152 16.03 -7.77 6.19
C ARG A 152 16.67 -6.41 6.39
N ALA A 153 17.46 -6.27 7.46
CA ALA A 153 18.12 -5.02 7.80
C ALA A 153 19.18 -4.58 6.77
N ASP A 154 19.91 -5.53 6.16
CA ASP A 154 20.85 -5.23 5.07
C ASP A 154 20.14 -4.68 3.83
N TRP A 155 18.92 -5.15 3.57
CA TRP A 155 18.09 -4.67 2.47
C TRP A 155 17.52 -3.28 2.73
N VAL A 156 17.11 -2.98 3.96
CA VAL A 156 16.72 -1.62 4.37
C VAL A 156 17.87 -0.64 4.10
N LYS A 157 19.10 -1.02 4.49
CA LYS A 157 20.28 -0.18 4.26
C LYS A 157 20.50 0.09 2.76
N GLU A 158 20.41 -0.94 1.93
CA GLU A 158 20.57 -0.81 0.47
C GLU A 158 19.51 0.10 -0.16
N SER A 159 18.25 -0.04 0.26
CA SER A 159 17.14 0.84 -0.14
C SER A 159 17.42 2.31 0.19
N ILE A 160 17.90 2.59 1.40
CA ILE A 160 18.24 3.95 1.85
C ILE A 160 19.42 4.50 1.03
N GLU A 161 20.47 3.71 0.82
CA GLU A 161 21.63 4.11 0.02
C GLU A 161 21.22 4.43 -1.43
N TYR A 162 20.31 3.63 -2.00
CA TYR A 162 19.78 3.89 -3.33
C TYR A 162 18.94 5.18 -3.40
N LEU A 163 18.05 5.42 -2.44
CA LEU A 163 17.29 6.69 -2.38
C LEU A 163 18.23 7.90 -2.25
N ALA A 164 19.26 7.79 -1.41
CA ALA A 164 20.28 8.83 -1.27
C ALA A 164 21.08 9.06 -2.57
N ALA A 165 21.23 8.04 -3.42
CA ALA A 165 21.91 8.14 -4.71
C ALA A 165 21.04 8.85 -5.76
N ILE A 166 19.73 8.55 -5.83
CA ILE A 166 18.83 9.18 -6.81
C ILE A 166 18.35 10.58 -6.38
N LYS A 167 18.52 10.94 -5.10
CA LYS A 167 18.29 12.28 -4.54
C LYS A 167 16.93 12.90 -4.92
N PRO A 168 15.82 12.23 -4.58
CA PRO A 168 14.52 12.81 -4.82
C PRO A 168 14.35 14.05 -3.93
N SER A 169 13.75 15.11 -4.46
CA SER A 169 13.50 16.39 -3.80
C SER A 169 12.38 16.35 -2.75
N ILE A 170 11.70 15.22 -2.60
CA ILE A 170 10.59 15.01 -1.64
C ILE A 170 11.04 14.48 -0.27
N PHE A 171 12.32 14.13 -0.09
CA PHE A 171 12.86 13.56 1.15
C PHE A 171 14.09 14.32 1.65
#